data_AF-F2QPM4-F1
#
_entry.id   AF-F2QPM4-F1
#
_cell.length_a   1.000
_cell.length_b   1.000
_cell.length_c   1.000
_cell.angle_alpha   90.00
_cell.angle_beta   90.00
_cell.angle_gamma   90.00
#
_symmetry.space_group_name_H-M   'P 1'
#
loop_
_entity.id
_entity.type
_entity.pdbx_description
1 polymer ?
#
loop_
_entity_poly.entity_id
_entity_poly.type
_entity_poly.pdbx_seq_one_letter_code
_entity_poly.pdbx_strand_id
1 'polypeptide(L)'
;MFKFQTNGFSGYAVRYSPFYDNKIAVATSANYGLVGNGRLYVLSIMDDGNIITDISYDTQDGLFGVAWSETNENHVLTSSGDGCVSLFDTTLKDYPVMKFTEHQREVFSVDWSNIDKNLFCSASWDGSVKVWSPGSNRNTSLLTLRSLASREEKTGRIEKPIPVVQPSQVPMSKTRPNIRNDNNDCVYDAKFSFHDPNIIMSCNSDSHLQLWDTRLPNPLFMDFVAHNGLEALSCDFNRYRPFVVASAGVDKLAKVWDTRMIQPNVHSRPPRALNKFMGHEFAIRKLAWSPHGPTQLLTCSYDMTVRVWNDSPSPTSRVGLLDGASQPHAPPCSKIFSAHTEFVMGCDWSLWGEPGWVVTTGWDEMVYVWNTQRLQ
;
A
#
# COMPACT_ATOMS: atom_id res chain seq x y z
N MET A 1 -19.17 14.14 10.49
CA MET A 1 -17.72 13.88 10.48
C MET A 1 -17.29 13.73 11.90
N PHE A 2 -16.61 12.64 12.23
CA PHE A 2 -16.03 12.36 13.54
C PHE A 2 -14.52 12.54 13.45
N LYS A 3 -13.89 12.86 14.57
CA LYS A 3 -12.45 13.11 14.62
C LYS A 3 -11.84 12.61 15.92
N PHE A 4 -10.60 12.16 15.83
CA PHE A 4 -9.76 11.74 16.95
C PHE A 4 -8.34 12.27 16.74
N GLN A 5 -7.66 12.63 17.83
CA GLN A 5 -6.28 13.12 17.78
C GLN A 5 -5.33 12.12 18.45
N THR A 6 -4.28 11.72 17.73
CA THR A 6 -3.29 10.72 18.15
C THR A 6 -2.12 11.30 18.95
N ASN A 7 -2.20 12.58 19.34
CA ASN A 7 -1.35 13.33 20.28
C ASN A 7 0.15 12.97 20.25
N GLY A 8 0.92 13.63 19.39
CA GLY A 8 2.36 13.46 19.21
C GLY A 8 2.75 12.33 18.24
N PHE A 9 1.77 11.65 17.64
CA PHE A 9 2.00 10.57 16.69
C PHE A 9 1.28 10.83 15.36
N SER A 10 2.04 10.86 14.27
CA SER A 10 1.56 11.01 12.91
C SER A 10 0.96 9.69 12.40
N GLY A 11 -0.21 9.74 11.78
CA GLY A 11 -0.86 8.56 11.21
C GLY A 11 -0.22 8.09 9.92
N TYR A 12 -0.05 6.78 9.78
CA TYR A 12 0.57 6.14 8.61
C TYR A 12 -0.36 5.15 7.90
N ALA A 13 -1.09 4.34 8.65
CA ALA A 13 -2.07 3.41 8.10
C ALA A 13 -3.28 3.29 9.03
N VAL A 14 -4.44 3.04 8.42
CA VAL A 14 -5.71 2.89 9.15
C VAL A 14 -6.56 1.80 8.50
N ARG A 15 -7.24 1.00 9.31
CA ARG A 15 -8.16 -0.06 8.86
C ARG A 15 -9.37 -0.20 9.76
N TYR A 16 -10.54 -0.37 9.16
CA TYR A 16 -11.73 -0.85 9.87
C TYR A 16 -11.56 -2.32 10.28
N SER A 17 -12.17 -2.70 11.40
CA SER A 17 -12.25 -4.10 11.80
C SER A 17 -13.18 -4.88 10.85
N PRO A 18 -12.77 -6.08 10.41
CA PRO A 18 -13.62 -6.98 9.64
C PRO A 18 -14.62 -7.75 10.53
N PHE A 19 -14.68 -7.49 11.84
CA PHE A 19 -15.61 -8.15 12.77
C PHE A 19 -16.52 -7.16 13.49
N TYR A 20 -16.01 -5.98 13.82
CA TYR A 20 -16.73 -4.96 14.55
C TYR A 20 -16.97 -3.74 13.67
N ASP A 21 -18.24 -3.30 13.58
CA ASP A 21 -18.66 -2.19 12.72
C ASP A 21 -18.20 -0.81 13.20
N ASN A 22 -17.85 -0.71 14.48
CA ASN A 22 -17.43 0.52 15.12
C ASN A 22 -15.94 0.57 15.50
N LYS A 23 -15.13 -0.45 15.19
CA LYS A 23 -13.70 -0.49 15.55
C LYS A 23 -12.78 -0.17 14.40
N ILE A 24 -11.72 0.57 14.72
CA ILE A 24 -10.67 1.00 13.79
C ILE A 24 -9.30 0.78 14.43
N ALA A 25 -8.32 0.30 13.66
CA ALA A 25 -6.92 0.28 14.07
C ALA A 25 -6.12 1.31 13.28
N VAL A 26 -5.21 2.01 13.97
CA VAL A 26 -4.36 3.06 13.39
C VAL A 26 -2.90 2.80 13.77
N ALA A 27 -2.05 2.61 12.77
CA ALA A 27 -0.61 2.61 12.92
C ALA A 27 -0.08 4.04 12.83
N THR A 28 0.65 4.46 13.85
CA THR A 28 1.16 5.82 13.99
C THR A 28 2.63 5.83 14.37
N SER A 29 3.31 6.94 14.09
CA SER A 29 4.74 7.11 14.39
C SER A 29 5.03 8.51 14.91
N ALA A 30 5.90 8.62 15.91
CA ALA A 30 6.38 9.91 16.42
C ALA A 30 7.24 10.64 15.37
N ASN A 31 7.33 11.98 15.49
CA ASN A 31 8.18 12.82 14.66
C ASN A 31 8.03 12.55 13.15
N TYR A 32 6.79 12.52 12.65
CA TYR A 32 6.47 12.23 11.26
C TYR A 32 6.93 10.85 10.76
N GLY A 33 7.25 9.92 11.67
CA GLY A 33 7.79 8.60 11.34
C GLY A 33 9.23 8.60 10.84
N LEU A 34 9.97 9.70 11.05
CA LEU A 34 11.39 9.78 10.71
C LEU A 34 12.28 9.18 11.81
N VAL A 35 11.85 9.30 13.07
CA VAL A 35 12.59 8.78 14.23
C VAL A 35 11.68 8.67 15.45
N GLY A 36 11.93 7.64 16.25
CA GLY A 36 11.31 7.46 17.56
C GLY A 36 10.25 6.37 17.55
N ASN A 37 9.45 6.36 18.60
CA ASN A 37 8.50 5.29 18.86
C ASN A 37 7.32 5.31 17.88
N GLY A 38 6.80 4.12 17.63
CA GLY A 38 5.49 3.93 17.02
C GLY A 38 4.43 3.70 18.08
N ARG A 39 3.16 3.90 17.69
CA ARG A 39 2.02 3.53 18.52
C ARG A 39 0.91 2.95 17.67
N LEU A 40 0.43 1.78 18.05
CA LEU A 40 -0.82 1.21 17.54
C LEU A 40 -1.96 1.74 18.40
N TYR A 41 -2.95 2.37 17.79
CA TYR A 41 -4.21 2.71 18.42
C TYR A 41 -5.31 1.75 17.95
N VAL A 42 -6.08 1.19 18.88
CA VAL A 42 -7.36 0.53 18.60
C VAL A 42 -8.46 1.42 19.16
N LEU A 43 -9.29 1.92 18.26
CA LEU A 43 -10.28 2.95 18.52
C LEU A 43 -11.68 2.37 18.35
N SER A 44 -12.63 2.82 19.17
CA SER A 44 -14.06 2.56 19.01
C SER A 44 -14.81 3.87 18.73
N ILE A 45 -15.74 3.81 17.77
CA ILE A 45 -16.71 4.86 17.50
C ILE A 45 -17.93 4.60 18.39
N MET A 46 -18.29 5.59 19.21
CA MET A 46 -19.43 5.55 20.12
C MET A 46 -20.72 6.01 19.42
N ASP A 47 -21.88 5.71 20.01
CA ASP A 47 -23.20 6.06 19.46
C ASP A 47 -23.41 7.58 19.29
N ASP A 48 -22.74 8.39 20.13
CA ASP A 48 -22.75 9.85 20.06
C ASP A 48 -21.80 10.40 18.98
N GLY A 49 -21.09 9.52 18.27
CA GLY A 49 -20.09 9.85 17.26
C GLY A 49 -18.72 10.21 17.83
N ASN A 50 -18.52 10.14 19.14
CA ASN A 50 -17.21 10.31 19.75
C ASN A 50 -16.33 9.10 19.46
N ILE A 51 -15.03 9.33 19.23
CA ILE A 51 -14.06 8.26 19.02
C ILE A 51 -13.21 8.15 20.28
N ILE A 52 -13.15 6.96 20.86
CA ILE A 52 -12.37 6.68 22.07
C ILE A 52 -11.28 5.65 21.78
N THR A 53 -10.21 5.68 22.58
CA THR A 53 -9.17 4.64 22.54
C THR A 53 -9.58 3.50 23.46
N ASP A 54 -9.74 2.30 22.91
CA ASP A 54 -9.95 1.09 23.70
C ASP A 54 -8.63 0.60 24.30
N ILE A 55 -7.61 0.51 23.44
CA ILE A 55 -6.26 0.08 23.80
C ILE A 55 -5.23 0.67 22.85
N SER A 56 -4.01 0.85 23.34
CA SER A 56 -2.87 1.27 22.54
C SER A 56 -1.60 0.54 22.94
N TYR A 57 -0.70 0.33 21.98
CA TYR A 57 0.58 -0.35 22.18
C TYR A 57 1.72 0.52 21.67
N ASP A 58 2.69 0.78 22.53
CA ASP A 58 3.91 1.48 22.16
C ASP A 58 4.94 0.51 21.58
N THR A 59 5.58 0.91 20.48
CA THR A 59 6.64 0.16 19.83
C THR A 59 7.94 0.94 19.84
N GLN A 60 9.05 0.20 19.72
CA GLN A 60 10.39 0.80 19.78
C GLN A 60 10.69 1.72 18.58
N ASP A 61 10.06 1.44 17.45
CA ASP A 61 10.21 2.18 16.19
C ASP A 61 8.83 2.48 15.58
N GLY A 62 8.80 3.39 14.60
CA GLY A 62 7.61 3.84 13.91
C GLY A 62 6.82 2.72 13.24
N LEU A 63 5.49 2.81 13.27
CA LEU A 63 4.58 1.89 12.59
C LEU A 63 4.10 2.47 11.26
N PHE A 64 4.17 1.66 10.20
CA PHE A 64 3.88 2.11 8.82
C PHE A 64 2.69 1.41 8.16
N GLY A 65 2.30 0.24 8.67
CA GLY A 65 1.21 -0.58 8.15
C GLY A 65 0.39 -1.19 9.28
N VAL A 66 -0.89 -1.44 9.00
CA VAL A 66 -1.82 -2.11 9.91
C VAL A 66 -2.77 -3.00 9.12
N ALA A 67 -3.06 -4.18 9.65
CA ALA A 67 -4.05 -5.11 9.10
C ALA A 67 -4.70 -5.91 10.24
N TRP A 68 -6.03 -6.03 10.22
CA TRP A 68 -6.73 -6.93 11.12
C TRP A 68 -6.55 -8.37 10.66
N SER A 69 -6.56 -9.31 11.60
CA SER A 69 -6.74 -10.72 11.27
C SER A 69 -8.11 -10.94 10.66
N GLU A 70 -8.17 -11.80 9.64
CA GLU A 70 -9.44 -12.23 9.03
C GLU A 70 -10.02 -13.51 9.69
N THR A 71 -9.30 -14.07 10.68
CA THR A 71 -9.70 -15.27 11.45
C THR A 71 -10.01 -15.00 12.91
N ASN A 72 -9.43 -13.96 13.51
CA ASN A 72 -9.57 -13.66 14.93
C ASN A 72 -9.85 -12.16 15.11
N GLU A 73 -10.99 -11.86 15.73
CA GLU A 73 -11.51 -10.51 15.94
C GLU A 73 -10.65 -9.62 16.86
N ASN A 74 -9.79 -10.23 17.68
CA ASN A 74 -8.92 -9.52 18.61
C ASN A 74 -7.49 -9.36 18.08
N HIS A 75 -7.18 -9.89 16.90
CA HIS A 75 -5.81 -9.92 16.39
C HIS A 75 -5.54 -8.79 15.39
N VAL A 76 -4.48 -8.03 15.62
CA VAL A 76 -4.05 -6.91 14.77
C VAL A 76 -2.57 -7.01 14.44
N LEU A 77 -2.22 -6.97 13.15
CA LEU A 77 -0.85 -6.85 12.66
C LEU A 77 -0.45 -5.40 12.51
N THR A 78 0.81 -5.11 12.82
CA THR A 78 1.47 -3.86 12.48
C THR A 78 2.86 -4.10 11.90
N SER A 79 3.23 -3.28 10.92
CA SER A 79 4.57 -3.27 10.35
C SER A 79 5.38 -2.09 10.86
N SER A 80 6.67 -2.31 11.10
CA SER A 80 7.55 -1.39 11.83
C SER A 80 8.80 -1.01 11.04
N GLY A 81 9.41 0.14 11.38
CA GLY A 81 10.67 0.62 10.82
C GLY A 81 11.88 -0.28 11.10
N ASP A 82 11.83 -1.05 12.19
CA ASP A 82 12.88 -2.01 12.58
C ASP A 82 12.93 -3.30 11.73
N GLY A 83 12.20 -3.36 10.62
CA GLY A 83 12.12 -4.56 9.76
C GLY A 83 11.24 -5.67 10.30
N CYS A 84 10.46 -5.39 11.35
CA CYS A 84 9.63 -6.39 11.99
C CYS A 84 8.14 -6.21 11.66
N VAL A 85 7.42 -7.32 11.69
CA VAL A 85 5.96 -7.34 11.76
C VAL A 85 5.57 -7.90 13.12
N SER A 86 4.64 -7.24 13.81
CA SER A 86 4.19 -7.63 15.14
C SER A 86 2.69 -7.94 15.11
N LEU A 87 2.28 -9.03 15.76
CA LEU A 87 0.89 -9.36 16.00
C LEU A 87 0.52 -9.03 17.44
N PHE A 88 -0.54 -8.25 17.62
CA PHE A 88 -1.11 -7.91 18.91
C PHE A 88 -2.45 -8.59 19.10
N ASP A 89 -2.76 -8.94 20.35
CA ASP A 89 -4.09 -9.35 20.79
C ASP A 89 -4.70 -8.22 21.61
N THR A 90 -5.81 -7.66 21.15
CA THR A 90 -6.50 -6.50 21.76
C THR A 90 -7.08 -6.76 23.14
N THR A 91 -7.15 -8.03 23.57
CA THR A 91 -7.53 -8.41 24.93
C THR A 91 -6.36 -8.38 25.92
N LEU A 92 -5.12 -8.40 25.40
CA LEU A 92 -3.90 -8.40 26.19
C LEU A 92 -3.25 -7.01 26.19
N LYS A 93 -2.55 -6.69 27.27
CA LYS A 93 -1.85 -5.40 27.42
C LYS A 93 -0.38 -5.52 27.06
N ASP A 94 0.20 -4.37 26.73
CA ASP A 94 1.63 -4.07 26.67
C ASP A 94 2.43 -4.68 25.51
N TYR A 95 2.32 -5.98 25.22
CA TYR A 95 3.25 -6.66 24.31
C TYR A 95 2.58 -7.42 23.16
N PRO A 96 3.24 -7.53 21.99
CA PRO A 96 2.76 -8.36 20.90
C PRO A 96 2.81 -9.85 21.28
N VAL A 97 1.82 -10.61 20.82
CA VAL A 97 1.76 -12.07 20.98
C VAL A 97 2.73 -12.80 20.06
N MET A 98 3.07 -12.20 18.92
CA MET A 98 4.08 -12.72 17.99
C MET A 98 4.87 -11.59 17.32
N LYS A 99 6.14 -11.86 17.03
CA LYS A 99 7.02 -10.96 16.28
C LYS A 99 7.70 -11.75 15.15
N PHE A 100 7.59 -11.24 13.92
CA PHE A 100 8.14 -11.80 12.70
C PHE A 100 9.32 -10.93 12.26
N THR A 101 10.53 -11.48 12.31
CA THR A 101 11.78 -10.73 12.11
C THR A 101 12.61 -11.37 11.01
N GLU A 102 12.43 -10.90 9.78
CA GLU A 102 13.18 -11.41 8.61
C GLU A 102 13.51 -10.32 7.58
N HIS A 103 12.71 -9.25 7.49
CA HIS A 103 13.06 -8.11 6.66
C HIS A 103 14.27 -7.37 7.25
N GLN A 104 15.10 -6.83 6.35
CA GLN A 104 16.35 -6.17 6.73
C GLN A 104 16.25 -4.65 6.78
N ARG A 105 15.08 -4.12 6.45
CA ARG A 105 14.74 -2.70 6.39
C ARG A 105 13.26 -2.51 6.69
N GLU A 106 12.86 -1.26 6.77
CA GLU A 106 11.52 -0.77 7.08
C GLU A 106 10.43 -1.54 6.31
N VAL A 107 9.41 -2.01 7.03
CA VAL A 107 8.26 -2.69 6.44
C VAL A 107 7.12 -1.69 6.25
N PHE A 108 6.86 -1.29 5.01
CA PHE A 108 5.91 -0.22 4.69
C PHE A 108 4.45 -0.65 4.65
N SER A 109 4.17 -1.92 4.35
CA SER A 109 2.80 -2.40 4.21
C SER A 109 2.68 -3.84 4.70
N VAL A 110 1.51 -4.12 5.28
CA VAL A 110 1.04 -5.46 5.62
C VAL A 110 -0.40 -5.61 5.14
N ASP A 111 -0.74 -6.82 4.68
CA ASP A 111 -2.06 -7.15 4.18
C ASP A 111 -2.42 -8.58 4.57
N TRP A 112 -3.63 -8.78 5.07
CA TRP A 112 -4.14 -10.09 5.45
C TRP A 112 -5.01 -10.64 4.32
N SER A 113 -4.85 -11.90 3.95
CA SER A 113 -5.61 -12.49 2.86
C SER A 113 -7.08 -12.71 3.25
N ASN A 114 -8.00 -12.18 2.44
CA ASN A 114 -9.44 -12.36 2.66
C ASN A 114 -9.95 -13.74 2.23
N ILE A 115 -9.18 -14.48 1.43
CA ILE A 115 -9.55 -15.82 0.96
C ILE A 115 -8.86 -16.89 1.80
N ASP A 116 -7.53 -16.94 1.80
CA ASP A 116 -6.77 -17.82 2.69
C ASP A 116 -6.41 -17.07 3.97
N LYS A 117 -7.37 -17.05 4.89
CA LYS A 117 -7.29 -16.26 6.12
C LYS A 117 -6.18 -16.70 7.08
N ASN A 118 -5.42 -17.74 6.76
CA ASN A 118 -4.23 -18.13 7.53
C ASN A 118 -2.96 -17.41 7.07
N LEU A 119 -3.04 -16.61 6.01
CA LEU A 119 -1.90 -15.95 5.38
C LEU A 119 -1.99 -14.43 5.48
N PHE A 120 -0.83 -13.82 5.65
CA PHE A 120 -0.62 -12.39 5.44
C PHE A 120 0.67 -12.16 4.66
N CYS A 121 0.81 -10.98 4.06
CA CYS A 121 2.02 -10.58 3.36
C CYS A 121 2.54 -9.24 3.89
N SER A 122 3.83 -9.01 3.72
CA SER A 122 4.50 -7.76 4.07
C SER A 122 5.37 -7.26 2.91
N ALA A 123 5.41 -5.95 2.71
CA ALA A 123 6.24 -5.27 1.73
C ALA A 123 7.24 -4.35 2.43
N SER A 124 8.49 -4.34 1.95
CA SER A 124 9.60 -3.71 2.67
C SER A 124 10.57 -2.98 1.74
N TRP A 125 11.29 -2.03 2.33
CA TRP A 125 12.37 -1.30 1.70
C TRP A 125 13.58 -2.19 1.35
N ASP A 126 13.67 -3.41 1.89
CA ASP A 126 14.67 -4.41 1.47
C ASP A 126 14.40 -5.01 0.08
N GLY A 127 13.35 -4.57 -0.59
CA GLY A 127 12.97 -4.95 -1.94
C GLY A 127 12.32 -6.32 -2.05
N SER A 128 11.75 -6.81 -0.96
CA SER A 128 11.05 -8.09 -0.93
C SER A 128 9.63 -7.97 -0.43
N VAL A 129 8.79 -8.85 -0.96
CA VAL A 129 7.49 -9.19 -0.36
C VAL A 129 7.62 -10.55 0.31
N LYS A 130 7.20 -10.67 1.56
CA LYS A 130 7.21 -11.94 2.29
C LYS A 130 5.79 -12.40 2.58
N VAL A 131 5.55 -13.71 2.45
CA VAL A 131 4.28 -14.36 2.80
C VAL A 131 4.49 -15.15 4.08
N TRP A 132 3.54 -15.05 4.99
CA TRP A 132 3.65 -15.56 6.35
C TRP A 132 2.40 -16.33 6.75
N SER A 133 2.53 -17.23 7.71
CA SER A 133 1.39 -17.80 8.42
C SER A 133 1.59 -17.67 9.93
N PRO A 134 0.70 -16.99 10.66
CA PRO A 134 0.78 -16.87 12.11
C PRO A 134 0.67 -18.23 12.83
N GLY A 135 0.00 -19.22 12.23
CA GLY A 135 -0.14 -20.57 12.79
C GLY A 135 1.10 -21.46 12.60
N SER A 136 2.10 -21.01 11.84
CA SER A 136 3.34 -21.75 11.65
C SER A 136 4.25 -21.57 12.86
N ASN A 137 4.71 -22.68 13.45
CA ASN A 137 5.58 -22.70 14.63
C ASN A 137 6.97 -22.02 14.46
N ARG A 138 7.28 -21.43 13.30
CA ARG A 138 8.64 -20.98 12.97
C ARG A 138 8.85 -19.47 12.86
N ASN A 139 7.84 -18.61 12.98
CA ASN A 139 7.95 -17.14 12.80
C ASN A 139 8.78 -16.70 11.56
N THR A 140 8.94 -17.58 10.57
CA THR A 140 9.70 -17.37 9.34
C THR A 140 8.73 -17.28 8.18
N SER A 141 9.08 -16.51 7.15
CA SER A 141 8.27 -16.44 5.94
C SER A 141 8.17 -17.81 5.27
N LEU A 142 6.99 -18.11 4.73
CA LEU A 142 6.74 -19.28 3.89
C LEU A 142 7.33 -19.08 2.49
N LEU A 143 7.31 -17.83 2.01
CA LEU A 143 7.80 -17.46 0.70
C LEU A 143 8.38 -16.05 0.73
N THR A 144 9.49 -15.84 0.03
CA THR A 144 10.07 -14.52 -0.26
C THR A 144 9.99 -14.26 -1.75
N LEU A 145 9.27 -13.21 -2.12
CA LEU A 145 9.07 -12.74 -3.49
C LEU A 145 10.01 -11.57 -3.76
N ARG A 146 10.83 -11.67 -4.80
CA ARG A 146 11.80 -10.65 -5.23
C ARG A 146 11.85 -10.60 -6.75
N SER A 147 11.94 -9.40 -7.30
CA SER A 147 12.18 -9.25 -8.73
C SER A 147 13.66 -9.40 -9.01
N LEU A 148 14.03 -10.36 -9.86
CA LEU A 148 15.41 -10.58 -10.27
C LEU A 148 15.81 -9.72 -11.48
N ALA A 149 14.84 -9.05 -12.12
CA ALA A 149 15.02 -8.36 -13.40
C ALA A 149 15.99 -7.17 -13.31
N SER A 150 16.09 -6.48 -12.16
CA SER A 150 17.01 -5.35 -11.96
C SER A 150 18.50 -5.76 -11.95
N ARG A 151 18.79 -7.06 -11.77
CA ARG A 151 20.16 -7.60 -11.62
C ARG A 151 20.84 -8.00 -12.92
N GLU A 152 20.10 -8.50 -13.91
CA GLU A 152 20.71 -9.06 -15.13
C GLU A 152 20.96 -8.00 -16.22
N GLU A 153 20.08 -7.02 -16.42
CA GLU A 153 20.30 -6.00 -17.46
C GLU A 153 21.51 -5.08 -17.19
N LYS A 154 21.88 -4.86 -15.91
CA LYS A 154 23.04 -4.04 -15.55
C LYS A 154 24.40 -4.77 -15.64
N THR A 155 24.42 -6.08 -15.88
CA THR A 155 25.66 -6.86 -16.03
C THR A 155 26.04 -7.17 -17.49
N GLY A 156 25.23 -6.73 -18.46
CA GLY A 156 25.41 -6.97 -19.90
C GLY A 156 26.55 -6.20 -20.60
N ARG A 157 27.59 -5.72 -19.90
CA ARG A 157 28.86 -5.34 -20.53
C ARG A 157 29.92 -6.39 -20.19
N ILE A 158 30.07 -7.36 -21.07
CA ILE A 158 31.22 -8.26 -21.09
C ILE A 158 32.44 -7.42 -21.53
N GLU A 159 33.06 -6.72 -20.59
CA GLU A 159 34.43 -6.23 -20.79
C GLU A 159 35.37 -7.42 -20.66
N LYS A 160 36.08 -7.77 -21.75
CA LYS A 160 37.13 -8.79 -21.73
C LYS A 160 38.18 -8.40 -20.68
N PRO A 161 38.63 -9.31 -19.80
CA PRO A 161 39.62 -8.96 -18.80
C PRO A 161 40.97 -8.69 -19.47
N ILE A 162 41.41 -7.43 -19.43
CA ILE A 162 42.80 -7.05 -19.73
C ILE A 162 43.62 -7.36 -18.47
N PRO A 163 44.72 -8.12 -18.54
CA PRO A 163 45.58 -8.35 -17.38
C PRO A 163 46.36 -7.06 -17.08
N VAL A 164 45.89 -6.29 -16.10
CA VAL A 164 46.64 -5.13 -15.58
C VAL A 164 47.45 -5.58 -14.38
N VAL A 165 48.78 -5.50 -14.52
CA VAL A 165 49.78 -5.67 -13.47
C VAL A 165 49.49 -4.66 -12.36
N GLN A 166 49.30 -5.14 -11.11
CA GLN A 166 49.11 -4.28 -9.94
C GLN A 166 50.42 -3.58 -9.56
N PRO A 167 50.49 -2.24 -9.53
CA PRO A 167 51.49 -1.56 -8.73
C PRO A 167 51.05 -1.56 -7.27
N SER A 168 51.99 -1.77 -6.36
CA SER A 168 51.81 -1.77 -4.90
C SER A 168 51.08 -0.50 -4.42
N GLN A 169 49.90 -0.68 -3.82
CA GLN A 169 49.14 0.41 -3.21
C GLN A 169 49.60 0.67 -1.77
N VAL A 170 49.83 1.95 -1.46
CA VAL A 170 50.06 2.48 -0.11
C VAL A 170 48.72 2.54 0.66
N PRO A 171 48.65 2.25 1.97
CA PRO A 171 47.38 2.22 2.69
C PRO A 171 46.86 3.65 2.89
N MET A 172 45.74 3.99 2.25
CA MET A 172 44.97 5.21 2.55
C MET A 172 43.74 4.86 3.41
N SER A 173 43.60 5.51 4.56
CA SER A 173 42.48 5.32 5.50
C SER A 173 41.16 6.00 5.09
N LYS A 174 40.96 6.32 3.80
CA LYS A 174 39.74 7.02 3.31
C LYS A 174 39.15 6.48 2.01
N THR A 175 39.45 5.24 1.63
CA THR A 175 38.62 4.51 0.66
C THR A 175 37.43 3.92 1.42
N ARG A 176 36.32 4.67 1.49
CA ARG A 176 35.02 4.01 1.66
C ARG A 176 34.91 3.00 0.51
N PRO A 177 34.63 1.72 0.77
CA PRO A 177 34.32 0.81 -0.33
C PRO A 177 33.21 1.46 -1.15
N ASN A 178 33.30 1.40 -2.48
CA ASN A 178 32.20 1.75 -3.37
C ASN A 178 31.02 0.83 -3.04
N ILE A 179 30.22 1.17 -2.03
CA ILE A 179 28.91 0.60 -1.80
C ILE A 179 28.09 1.08 -2.98
N ARG A 180 27.89 0.21 -3.97
CA ARG A 180 26.88 0.43 -5.01
C ARG A 180 25.57 0.73 -4.31
N ASN A 181 24.88 1.77 -4.78
CA ASN A 181 23.58 2.15 -4.28
C ASN A 181 22.57 1.07 -4.71
N ASP A 182 22.53 -0.07 -4.01
CA ASP A 182 21.58 -1.18 -4.20
C ASP A 182 20.14 -0.79 -3.75
N ASN A 183 19.84 0.51 -3.67
CA ASN A 183 18.64 1.09 -3.07
C ASN A 183 17.46 1.24 -4.06
N ASN A 184 17.46 0.51 -5.18
CA ASN A 184 16.55 0.82 -6.31
C ASN A 184 15.24 0.02 -6.33
N ASP A 185 15.05 -0.96 -5.43
CA ASP A 185 13.94 -1.91 -5.53
C ASP A 185 12.96 -1.84 -4.33
N CYS A 186 12.78 -0.68 -3.70
CA CYS A 186 11.90 -0.52 -2.52
C CYS A 186 10.47 -0.97 -2.86
N VAL A 187 9.86 -1.87 -2.06
CA VAL A 187 8.44 -2.25 -2.26
C VAL A 187 7.56 -1.50 -1.28
N TYR A 188 6.66 -0.65 -1.80
CA TYR A 188 5.84 0.25 -0.98
C TYR A 188 4.52 -0.36 -0.52
N ASP A 189 3.92 -1.22 -1.35
CA ASP A 189 2.64 -1.85 -1.06
C ASP A 189 2.63 -3.25 -1.66
N ALA A 190 2.00 -4.18 -0.95
CA ALA A 190 1.67 -5.50 -1.47
C ALA A 190 0.28 -5.92 -0.95
N LYS A 191 -0.52 -6.50 -1.84
CA LYS A 191 -1.92 -6.87 -1.59
C LYS A 191 -2.22 -8.26 -2.09
N PHE A 192 -2.98 -9.03 -1.33
CA PHE A 192 -3.60 -10.25 -1.84
C PHE A 192 -4.73 -9.92 -2.81
N SER A 193 -4.95 -10.80 -3.78
CA SER A 193 -6.12 -10.73 -4.63
C SER A 193 -7.38 -11.13 -3.86
N PHE A 194 -8.46 -10.38 -4.08
CA PHE A 194 -9.80 -10.73 -3.60
C PHE A 194 -10.45 -11.89 -4.38
N HIS A 195 -9.79 -12.39 -5.43
CA HIS A 195 -10.37 -13.38 -6.36
C HIS A 195 -9.56 -14.68 -6.48
N ASP A 196 -8.28 -14.70 -6.11
CA ASP A 196 -7.44 -15.91 -6.08
C ASP A 196 -6.47 -15.84 -4.88
N PRO A 197 -6.48 -16.82 -3.95
CA PRO A 197 -5.64 -16.78 -2.75
C PRO A 197 -4.14 -16.87 -3.03
N ASN A 198 -3.75 -17.29 -4.24
CA ASN A 198 -2.35 -17.48 -4.62
C ASN A 198 -1.77 -16.26 -5.34
N ILE A 199 -2.59 -15.25 -5.63
CA ILE A 199 -2.17 -14.06 -6.37
C ILE A 199 -1.91 -12.91 -5.41
N ILE A 200 -0.72 -12.33 -5.53
CA ILE A 200 -0.30 -11.12 -4.81
C ILE A 200 0.07 -10.07 -5.86
N MET A 201 -0.23 -8.80 -5.59
CA MET A 201 0.26 -7.67 -6.37
C MET A 201 1.16 -6.81 -5.48
N SER A 202 2.21 -6.24 -6.06
CA SER A 202 3.07 -5.26 -5.38
C SER A 202 3.47 -4.11 -6.29
N CYS A 203 3.86 -2.99 -5.69
CA CYS A 203 4.38 -1.82 -6.40
C CYS A 203 5.69 -1.32 -5.78
N ASN A 204 6.61 -0.81 -6.61
CA ASN A 204 7.97 -0.50 -6.19
C ASN A 204 8.48 0.89 -6.63
N SER A 205 9.68 1.25 -6.14
CA SER A 205 10.37 2.51 -6.48
C SER A 205 10.75 2.62 -7.96
N ASP A 206 10.92 1.50 -8.66
CA ASP A 206 11.25 1.48 -10.09
C ASP A 206 10.04 1.67 -11.01
N SER A 207 8.90 2.11 -10.47
CA SER A 207 7.67 2.42 -11.22
C SER A 207 6.87 1.19 -11.67
N HIS A 208 7.27 0.00 -11.23
CA HIS A 208 6.69 -1.25 -11.68
C HIS A 208 5.51 -1.70 -10.80
N LEU A 209 4.51 -2.28 -11.44
CA LEU A 209 3.51 -3.14 -10.82
C LEU A 209 3.85 -4.59 -11.14
N GLN A 210 3.93 -5.41 -10.10
CA GLN A 210 4.34 -6.81 -10.18
C GLN A 210 3.21 -7.69 -9.66
N LEU A 211 2.82 -8.72 -10.42
CA LEU A 211 1.88 -9.75 -9.98
C LEU A 211 2.60 -11.09 -9.85
N TRP A 212 2.31 -11.74 -8.72
CA TRP A 212 2.98 -12.94 -8.27
C TRP A 212 1.95 -14.06 -8.11
N ASP A 213 2.29 -15.27 -8.57
CA ASP A 213 1.54 -16.49 -8.31
C ASP A 213 2.40 -17.39 -7.42
N THR A 214 1.97 -17.57 -6.16
CA THR A 214 2.73 -18.28 -5.13
C THR A 214 2.87 -19.78 -5.41
N ARG A 215 2.13 -20.33 -6.37
CA ARG A 215 2.21 -21.74 -6.78
C ARG A 215 3.33 -22.00 -7.77
N LEU A 216 3.81 -20.97 -8.48
CA LEU A 216 4.79 -21.12 -9.55
C LEU A 216 6.21 -21.17 -8.98
N PRO A 217 7.12 -21.96 -9.60
CA PRO A 217 8.53 -22.01 -9.20
C PRO A 217 9.25 -20.68 -9.43
N ASN A 218 8.82 -19.91 -10.44
CA ASN A 218 9.13 -18.50 -10.58
C ASN A 218 7.83 -17.70 -10.35
N PRO A 219 7.61 -17.16 -9.14
CA PRO A 219 6.33 -16.56 -8.79
C PRO A 219 5.96 -15.33 -9.62
N LEU A 220 6.93 -14.55 -10.10
CA LEU A 220 6.66 -13.33 -10.88
C LEU A 220 6.16 -13.71 -12.28
N PHE A 221 4.86 -13.53 -12.54
CA PHE A 221 4.26 -13.89 -13.84
C PHE A 221 3.85 -12.67 -14.68
N MET A 222 3.79 -11.48 -14.07
CA MET A 222 3.52 -10.22 -14.77
C MET A 222 4.28 -9.09 -14.11
N ASP A 223 4.96 -8.28 -14.93
CA ASP A 223 5.69 -7.09 -14.51
C ASP A 223 5.54 -6.00 -15.58
N PHE A 224 5.14 -4.80 -15.19
CA PHE A 224 4.96 -3.68 -16.12
C PHE A 224 5.15 -2.31 -15.48
N VAL A 225 5.66 -1.36 -16.26
CA VAL A 225 5.83 0.03 -15.83
C VAL A 225 4.47 0.73 -15.74
N ALA A 226 4.10 1.17 -14.54
CA ALA A 226 2.83 1.80 -14.25
C ALA A 226 2.93 3.34 -14.17
N HIS A 227 4.04 3.91 -13.70
CA HIS A 227 4.16 5.34 -13.37
C HIS A 227 5.31 6.07 -14.09
N ASN A 228 5.59 5.68 -15.35
CA ASN A 228 6.55 6.35 -16.26
C ASN A 228 7.97 6.55 -15.67
N GLY A 229 8.46 5.62 -14.87
CA GLY A 229 9.79 5.71 -14.23
C GLY A 229 9.79 6.49 -12.91
N LEU A 230 8.64 6.98 -12.45
CA LEU A 230 8.45 7.52 -11.10
C LEU A 230 7.89 6.45 -10.17
N GLU A 231 8.17 6.57 -8.88
CA GLU A 231 7.85 5.55 -7.88
C GLU A 231 6.34 5.24 -7.80
N ALA A 232 6.01 3.96 -7.74
CA ALA A 232 4.64 3.47 -7.55
C ALA A 232 4.43 3.17 -6.06
N LEU A 233 3.59 3.97 -5.40
CA LEU A 233 3.50 4.01 -3.93
C LEU A 233 2.35 3.18 -3.35
N SER A 234 1.32 2.90 -4.15
CA SER A 234 0.18 2.08 -3.71
C SER A 234 -0.45 1.33 -4.87
N CYS A 235 -0.99 0.15 -4.58
CA CYS A 235 -1.74 -0.67 -5.51
C CYS A 235 -2.89 -1.37 -4.79
N ASP A 236 -3.99 -1.64 -5.49
CA ASP A 236 -5.14 -2.34 -4.94
C ASP A 236 -5.95 -3.07 -6.02
N PHE A 237 -6.54 -4.20 -5.64
CA PHE A 237 -7.40 -5.00 -6.51
C PHE A 237 -8.83 -4.48 -6.48
N ASN A 238 -9.49 -4.45 -7.64
CA ASN A 238 -10.92 -4.22 -7.65
C ASN A 238 -11.64 -5.42 -7.04
N ARG A 239 -12.45 -5.19 -6.01
CA ARG A 239 -13.15 -6.25 -5.25
C ARG A 239 -14.20 -7.01 -6.07
N TYR A 240 -14.62 -6.47 -7.21
CA TYR A 240 -15.72 -7.00 -8.03
C TYR A 240 -15.29 -7.44 -9.44
N ARG A 241 -14.16 -6.92 -9.94
CA ARG A 241 -13.66 -7.16 -11.29
C ARG A 241 -12.28 -7.83 -11.21
N PRO A 242 -12.17 -9.16 -11.41
CA PRO A 242 -10.96 -9.94 -11.10
C PRO A 242 -9.66 -9.49 -11.80
N PHE A 243 -9.80 -8.90 -12.98
CA PHE A 243 -8.67 -8.47 -13.80
C PHE A 243 -8.41 -6.96 -13.73
N VAL A 244 -9.18 -6.23 -12.93
CA VAL A 244 -9.04 -4.78 -12.80
C VAL A 244 -8.25 -4.46 -11.54
N VAL A 245 -7.15 -3.74 -11.72
CA VAL A 245 -6.28 -3.27 -10.63
C VAL A 245 -6.08 -1.76 -10.73
N ALA A 246 -5.81 -1.13 -9.60
CA ALA A 246 -5.44 0.29 -9.55
C ALA A 246 -4.03 0.47 -8.99
N SER A 247 -3.35 1.52 -9.45
CA SER A 247 -2.06 1.95 -8.94
C SER A 247 -2.02 3.47 -8.78
N ALA A 248 -1.20 3.96 -7.85
CA ALA A 248 -0.95 5.38 -7.69
C ALA A 248 0.51 5.62 -7.27
N GLY A 249 1.03 6.81 -7.59
CA GLY A 249 2.45 7.09 -7.37
C GLY A 249 2.84 8.56 -7.36
N VAL A 250 4.14 8.79 -7.50
CA VAL A 250 4.77 10.12 -7.47
C VAL A 250 4.40 10.99 -8.68
N ASP A 251 3.93 10.36 -9.77
CA ASP A 251 3.42 11.06 -10.95
C ASP A 251 2.08 11.78 -10.72
N LYS A 252 1.54 11.76 -9.50
CA LYS A 252 0.28 12.41 -9.07
C LYS A 252 -0.98 11.81 -9.70
N LEU A 253 -0.85 10.63 -10.31
CA LEU A 253 -1.94 9.96 -11.01
C LEU A 253 -2.36 8.71 -10.23
N ALA A 254 -3.67 8.47 -10.18
CA ALA A 254 -4.18 7.13 -9.97
C ALA A 254 -4.58 6.55 -11.34
N LYS A 255 -4.17 5.31 -11.61
CA LYS A 255 -4.36 4.62 -12.89
C LYS A 255 -5.09 3.32 -12.66
N VAL A 256 -6.01 2.99 -13.58
CA VAL A 256 -6.76 1.72 -13.58
C VAL A 256 -6.30 0.89 -14.76
N TRP A 257 -6.11 -0.41 -14.54
CA TRP A 257 -5.53 -1.34 -15.50
C TRP A 257 -6.42 -2.58 -15.63
N ASP A 258 -6.53 -3.13 -16.84
CA ASP A 258 -7.01 -4.50 -17.05
C ASP A 258 -5.80 -5.39 -17.32
N THR A 259 -5.49 -6.30 -16.41
CA THR A 259 -4.30 -7.15 -16.49
C THR A 259 -4.29 -8.04 -17.73
N ARG A 260 -5.45 -8.37 -18.30
CA ARG A 260 -5.54 -9.16 -19.54
C ARG A 260 -5.15 -8.36 -20.78
N MET A 261 -5.18 -7.03 -20.70
CA MET A 261 -4.80 -6.14 -21.79
C MET A 261 -3.30 -5.78 -21.76
N ILE A 262 -2.59 -6.21 -20.72
CA ILE A 262 -1.15 -5.99 -20.58
C ILE A 262 -0.44 -7.09 -21.37
N GLN A 263 0.24 -6.68 -22.44
CA GLN A 263 1.00 -7.61 -23.28
C GLN A 263 2.38 -7.84 -22.67
N PRO A 264 2.85 -9.10 -22.53
CA PRO A 264 4.15 -9.40 -21.91
C PRO A 264 5.38 -9.03 -22.76
N ASN A 265 5.21 -8.59 -24.01
CA ASN A 265 6.31 -8.54 -24.98
C ASN A 265 7.05 -7.19 -24.96
N VAL A 266 8.38 -7.24 -24.82
CA VAL A 266 9.32 -6.10 -24.74
C VAL A 266 9.27 -5.16 -25.96
N HIS A 267 8.74 -5.61 -27.09
CA HIS A 267 8.56 -4.79 -28.31
C HIS A 267 7.17 -4.17 -28.44
N SER A 268 6.29 -4.40 -27.46
CA SER A 268 4.93 -3.87 -27.46
C SER A 268 4.89 -2.50 -26.79
N ARG A 269 3.91 -1.69 -27.19
CA ARG A 269 3.68 -0.35 -26.64
C ARG A 269 3.54 -0.44 -25.12
N PRO A 270 3.94 0.61 -24.36
CA PRO A 270 3.74 0.63 -22.92
C PRO A 270 2.28 0.35 -22.58
N PRO A 271 2.01 -0.34 -21.46
CA PRO A 271 0.66 -0.72 -21.06
C PRO A 271 -0.22 0.53 -21.01
N ARG A 272 -1.40 0.46 -21.63
CA ARG A 272 -2.35 1.56 -21.64
C ARG A 272 -3.31 1.39 -20.47
N ALA A 273 -3.21 2.29 -19.50
CA ALA A 273 -4.22 2.40 -18.44
C ALA A 273 -5.62 2.59 -19.05
N LEU A 274 -6.60 1.86 -18.51
CA LEU A 274 -8.03 2.02 -18.84
C LEU A 274 -8.50 3.43 -18.50
N ASN A 275 -8.08 3.92 -17.34
CA ASN A 275 -8.44 5.24 -16.82
C ASN A 275 -7.25 5.89 -16.12
N LYS A 276 -7.24 7.23 -16.11
CA LYS A 276 -6.25 8.06 -15.44
C LYS A 276 -6.96 9.16 -14.67
N PHE A 277 -6.90 9.10 -13.35
CA PHE A 277 -7.45 10.10 -12.47
C PHE A 277 -6.42 11.19 -12.21
N MET A 278 -6.73 12.38 -12.73
CA MET A 278 -5.91 13.59 -12.61
C MET A 278 -6.59 14.55 -11.64
N GLY A 279 -5.83 15.13 -10.72
CA GLY A 279 -6.32 16.21 -9.87
C GLY A 279 -5.52 16.45 -8.60
N HIS A 280 -4.82 15.44 -8.07
CA HIS A 280 -3.91 15.64 -6.95
C HIS A 280 -2.70 16.51 -7.36
N GLU A 281 -2.23 17.34 -6.43
CA GLU A 281 -1.12 18.28 -6.68
C GLU A 281 0.25 17.72 -6.31
N PHE A 282 0.28 16.68 -5.47
CA PHE A 282 1.47 15.96 -5.05
C PHE A 282 1.28 14.44 -5.18
N ALA A 283 2.30 13.67 -4.80
CA ALA A 283 2.27 12.21 -4.90
C ALA A 283 1.07 11.62 -4.16
N ILE A 284 0.49 10.57 -4.74
CA ILE A 284 -0.61 9.84 -4.11
C ILE A 284 -0.01 8.72 -3.26
N ARG A 285 -0.24 8.76 -1.95
CA ARG A 285 0.39 7.86 -0.98
C ARG A 285 -0.35 6.54 -0.82
N LYS A 286 -1.69 6.57 -0.86
CA LYS A 286 -2.53 5.39 -0.70
C LYS A 286 -3.75 5.48 -1.61
N LEU A 287 -4.20 4.34 -2.09
CA LEU A 287 -5.47 4.16 -2.77
C LEU A 287 -6.24 2.97 -2.20
N ALA A 288 -7.57 2.99 -2.30
CA ALA A 288 -8.42 1.87 -1.88
C ALA A 288 -9.70 1.80 -2.71
N TRP A 289 -9.97 0.66 -3.33
CA TRP A 289 -11.25 0.38 -3.99
C TRP A 289 -12.37 0.23 -2.97
N SER A 290 -13.55 0.75 -3.33
CA SER A 290 -14.72 0.66 -2.48
C SER A 290 -15.17 -0.79 -2.27
N PRO A 291 -15.47 -1.19 -1.01
CA PRO A 291 -16.17 -2.44 -0.69
C PRO A 291 -17.56 -2.51 -1.28
N HIS A 292 -18.19 -1.40 -1.61
CA HIS A 292 -19.64 -1.35 -1.87
C HIS A 292 -20.00 -1.30 -3.35
N GLY A 293 -19.01 -1.17 -4.24
CA GLY A 293 -19.26 -1.18 -5.67
C GLY A 293 -18.00 -1.18 -6.52
N PRO A 294 -18.10 -1.55 -7.80
CA PRO A 294 -16.95 -1.74 -8.69
C PRO A 294 -16.29 -0.44 -9.17
N THR A 295 -16.92 0.72 -9.00
CA THR A 295 -16.52 1.96 -9.66
C THR A 295 -15.91 3.02 -8.75
N GLN A 296 -16.07 2.92 -7.43
CA GLN A 296 -15.56 3.95 -6.53
C GLN A 296 -14.15 3.65 -6.06
N LEU A 297 -13.28 4.66 -6.13
CA LEU A 297 -11.89 4.60 -5.68
C LEU A 297 -11.60 5.78 -4.75
N LEU A 298 -10.95 5.51 -3.61
CA LEU A 298 -10.47 6.52 -2.68
C LEU A 298 -8.97 6.70 -2.88
N THR A 299 -8.47 7.93 -2.82
CA THR A 299 -7.04 8.23 -2.83
C THR A 299 -6.69 9.28 -1.78
N CYS A 300 -5.53 9.15 -1.15
CA CYS A 300 -4.98 10.15 -0.24
C CYS A 300 -3.56 10.54 -0.65
N SER A 301 -3.18 11.79 -0.42
CA SER A 301 -1.98 12.38 -1.03
C SER A 301 -1.21 13.28 -0.08
N TYR A 302 0.04 13.53 -0.44
CA TYR A 302 0.88 14.58 0.13
C TYR A 302 0.37 15.99 -0.17
N ASP A 303 -0.67 16.15 -0.99
CA ASP A 303 -1.39 17.43 -1.14
C ASP A 303 -2.39 17.71 -0.03
N MET A 304 -2.37 16.90 1.04
CA MET A 304 -3.22 17.04 2.23
C MET A 304 -4.71 16.80 1.94
N THR A 305 -5.05 16.30 0.74
CA THR A 305 -6.42 15.98 0.35
C THR A 305 -6.68 14.49 0.23
N VAL A 306 -7.95 14.12 0.39
CA VAL A 306 -8.48 12.81 0.08
C VAL A 306 -9.55 12.96 -0.97
N ARG A 307 -9.51 12.14 -2.03
CA ARG A 307 -10.40 12.26 -3.18
C ARG A 307 -11.15 10.97 -3.45
N VAL A 308 -12.40 11.12 -3.87
CA VAL A 308 -13.27 10.01 -4.26
C VAL A 308 -13.50 10.07 -5.76
N TRP A 309 -13.10 9.02 -6.46
CA TRP A 309 -13.17 8.91 -7.90
C TRP A 309 -14.26 7.93 -8.35
N ASN A 310 -14.79 8.15 -9.54
CA ASN A 310 -15.73 7.25 -10.18
C ASN A 310 -15.15 6.71 -11.49
N ASP A 311 -14.87 5.40 -11.51
CA ASP A 311 -14.45 4.59 -12.66
C ASP A 311 -15.65 4.02 -13.44
N SER A 312 -16.73 4.79 -13.56
CA SER A 312 -17.85 4.37 -14.41
C SER A 312 -17.41 4.44 -15.88
N PRO A 313 -17.67 3.38 -16.68
CA PRO A 313 -17.37 3.42 -18.09
C PRO A 313 -18.12 4.59 -18.73
N SER A 314 -17.40 5.51 -19.37
CA SER A 314 -18.05 6.59 -20.09
C SER A 314 -18.93 5.97 -21.19
N PRO A 315 -20.22 6.34 -21.32
CA PRO A 315 -21.06 5.87 -22.42
C PRO A 315 -20.48 6.24 -23.80
N THR A 316 -19.57 7.21 -23.89
CA THR A 316 -18.89 7.59 -25.13
C THR A 316 -17.77 6.65 -25.60
N SER A 317 -17.33 5.67 -24.80
CA SER A 317 -16.32 4.71 -25.25
C SER A 317 -16.85 3.70 -26.29
N ARG A 318 -18.18 3.62 -26.49
CA ARG A 318 -18.82 2.85 -27.58
C ARG A 318 -19.63 3.70 -28.55
N VAL A 319 -19.95 4.95 -28.23
CA VAL A 319 -20.80 5.86 -29.05
C VAL A 319 -19.98 7.05 -29.56
N GLY A 320 -18.80 6.78 -30.11
CA GLY A 320 -17.94 7.81 -30.73
C GLY A 320 -18.18 8.02 -32.23
N LEU A 321 -19.30 7.52 -32.80
CA LEU A 321 -19.52 7.55 -34.24
C LEU A 321 -20.85 8.15 -34.71
N LEU A 322 -21.81 8.51 -33.85
CA LEU A 322 -23.14 8.87 -34.38
C LEU A 322 -23.85 10.13 -33.89
N ASP A 323 -23.57 10.75 -32.74
CA ASP A 323 -24.35 11.95 -32.36
C ASP A 323 -23.51 13.07 -31.73
N GLY A 324 -23.53 14.22 -32.41
CA GLY A 324 -22.79 15.45 -32.08
C GLY A 324 -23.34 16.26 -30.90
N ALA A 325 -23.74 15.60 -29.80
CA ALA A 325 -24.18 16.27 -28.59
C ALA A 325 -23.38 15.77 -27.37
N SER A 326 -22.23 16.39 -27.12
CA SER A 326 -21.41 16.15 -25.93
C SER A 326 -22.10 16.71 -24.68
N GLN A 327 -22.82 15.85 -23.95
CA GLN A 327 -23.21 16.14 -22.56
C GLN A 327 -21.94 16.38 -21.71
N PRO A 328 -21.90 17.39 -20.84
CA PRO A 328 -20.74 17.63 -19.99
C PRO A 328 -20.56 16.44 -19.04
N HIS A 329 -19.44 15.73 -19.19
CA HIS A 329 -19.08 14.62 -18.32
C HIS A 329 -18.98 15.11 -16.86
N ALA A 330 -19.59 14.39 -15.92
CA ALA A 330 -19.31 14.61 -14.51
C ALA A 330 -17.79 14.43 -14.28
N PRO A 331 -17.13 15.32 -13.51
CA PRO A 331 -15.71 15.19 -13.26
C PRO A 331 -15.43 13.81 -12.65
N PRO A 332 -14.36 13.12 -13.06
CA PRO A 332 -14.03 11.80 -12.51
C PRO A 332 -13.81 11.87 -10.99
N CYS A 333 -13.42 13.04 -10.46
CA CYS A 333 -13.40 13.35 -9.04
C CYS A 333 -14.81 13.75 -8.58
N SER A 334 -15.45 12.91 -7.79
CA SER A 334 -16.78 13.16 -7.24
C SER A 334 -16.76 14.01 -5.97
N LYS A 335 -15.73 13.87 -5.13
CA LYS A 335 -15.59 14.55 -3.84
C LYS A 335 -14.13 14.79 -3.47
N ILE A 336 -13.86 15.89 -2.76
CA ILE A 336 -12.56 16.25 -2.21
C ILE A 336 -12.75 16.56 -0.73
N PHE A 337 -11.99 15.89 0.12
CA PHE A 337 -11.90 16.13 1.55
C PHE A 337 -10.56 16.78 1.87
N SER A 338 -10.60 17.98 2.48
CA SER A 338 -9.43 18.83 2.72
C SER A 338 -9.37 19.31 4.17
N ALA A 339 -9.82 18.47 5.12
CA ALA A 339 -9.75 18.80 6.54
C ALA A 339 -8.39 18.47 7.17
N HIS A 340 -7.59 17.62 6.50
CA HIS A 340 -6.23 17.36 6.95
C HIS A 340 -5.34 18.58 6.69
N THR A 341 -4.45 18.88 7.63
CA THR A 341 -3.53 20.04 7.54
C THR A 341 -2.08 19.64 7.23
N GLU A 342 -1.83 18.35 7.07
CA GLU A 342 -0.55 17.75 6.71
C GLU A 342 -0.77 16.53 5.79
N PHE A 343 0.29 15.87 5.37
CA PHE A 343 0.24 14.72 4.45
C PHE A 343 -0.73 13.64 4.91
N VAL A 344 -1.63 13.21 4.03
CA VAL A 344 -2.57 12.12 4.31
C VAL A 344 -1.96 10.80 3.87
N MET A 345 -1.73 9.90 4.83
CA MET A 345 -0.95 8.69 4.62
C MET A 345 -1.80 7.43 4.52
N GLY A 346 -2.89 7.38 5.27
CA GLY A 346 -3.77 6.22 5.36
C GLY A 346 -5.20 6.58 5.03
N CYS A 347 -5.85 5.71 4.26
CA CYS A 347 -7.28 5.73 4.06
C CYS A 347 -7.85 4.31 3.97
N ASP A 348 -9.10 4.15 4.38
CA ASP A 348 -9.85 2.90 4.26
C ASP A 348 -11.36 3.16 4.20
N TRP A 349 -12.09 2.23 3.61
CA TRP A 349 -13.55 2.27 3.56
C TRP A 349 -14.13 1.46 4.72
N SER A 350 -15.23 1.94 5.28
CA SER A 350 -16.03 1.11 6.19
C SER A 350 -16.55 -0.10 5.42
N LEU A 351 -16.45 -1.28 6.02
CA LEU A 351 -17.07 -2.49 5.48
C LEU A 351 -18.57 -2.54 5.82
N TRP A 352 -18.96 -1.81 6.88
CA TRP A 352 -20.25 -1.91 7.54
C TRP A 352 -21.05 -0.61 7.46
N GLY A 353 -22.33 -0.72 7.80
CA GLY A 353 -23.25 0.42 7.84
C GLY A 353 -23.63 0.94 6.46
N GLU A 354 -24.04 2.21 6.41
CA GLU A 354 -24.40 2.85 5.15
C GLU A 354 -23.18 2.98 4.22
N PRO A 355 -23.31 2.61 2.93
CA PRO A 355 -22.21 2.75 1.98
C PRO A 355 -21.67 4.18 1.92
N GLY A 356 -20.34 4.30 1.93
CA GLY A 356 -19.68 5.58 1.73
C GLY A 356 -18.98 6.16 2.96
N TRP A 357 -19.09 5.52 4.13
CA TRP A 357 -18.22 5.85 5.26
C TRP A 357 -16.77 5.46 4.98
N VAL A 358 -15.85 6.37 5.29
CA VAL A 358 -14.41 6.18 5.14
C VAL A 358 -13.70 6.71 6.38
N VAL A 359 -12.50 6.19 6.62
CA VAL A 359 -11.58 6.70 7.63
C VAL A 359 -10.29 7.14 6.96
N THR A 360 -9.74 8.27 7.41
CA THR A 360 -8.48 8.81 6.90
C THR A 360 -7.59 9.24 8.06
N THR A 361 -6.28 9.09 7.90
CA THR A 361 -5.30 9.53 8.89
C THR A 361 -4.09 10.16 8.21
N GLY A 362 -3.50 11.15 8.87
CA GLY A 362 -2.41 11.95 8.32
C GLY A 362 -1.38 12.36 9.35
N TRP A 363 -0.39 13.10 8.87
CA TRP A 363 0.72 13.61 9.66
C TRP A 363 0.35 14.73 10.62
N ASP A 364 -0.87 15.26 10.50
CA ASP A 364 -1.49 16.24 11.38
C ASP A 364 -1.99 15.63 12.70
N GLU A 365 -1.64 14.36 12.97
CA GLU A 365 -2.07 13.60 14.15
C GLU A 365 -3.59 13.40 14.23
N MET A 366 -4.28 13.55 13.09
CA MET A 366 -5.73 13.41 13.04
C MET A 366 -6.15 12.10 12.40
N VAL A 367 -7.22 11.55 12.95
CA VAL A 367 -8.02 10.48 12.35
C VAL A 367 -9.41 11.06 12.12
N TYR A 368 -9.87 11.07 10.87
CA TYR A 368 -11.20 11.52 10.50
C TYR A 368 -12.06 10.36 10.01
N VAL A 369 -13.29 10.28 10.50
CA VAL A 369 -14.32 9.39 9.96
C VAL A 369 -15.40 10.25 9.31
N TRP A 370 -15.63 10.05 8.02
CA TRP A 370 -16.54 10.89 7.25
C TRP A 370 -17.25 10.09 6.18
N ASN A 371 -18.37 10.62 5.68
CA ASN A 371 -19.18 9.95 4.68
C ASN A 371 -19.06 10.69 3.34
N THR A 372 -18.63 9.96 2.32
CA THR A 372 -18.38 10.47 0.96
C THR A 372 -19.63 11.05 0.30
N GLN A 373 -20.83 10.55 0.62
CA GLN A 373 -22.08 11.04 0.03
C GLN A 373 -22.60 12.29 0.73
N ARG A 374 -22.26 12.48 2.02
CA ARG A 374 -22.75 13.59 2.86
C ARG A 374 -21.80 14.78 2.91
N LEU A 375 -20.62 14.68 2.31
CA LEU A 375 -19.70 15.80 2.16
C LEU A 375 -20.36 16.83 1.22
N GLN A 376 -20.80 17.96 1.78
CA GLN A 376 -21.44 19.04 1.02
C GLN A 376 -20.44 19.73 0.09
#